data_AF-A0A925FC78-F1
#
_entry.id   AF-A0A925FC78-F1
#
_cell.length_a   1.000
_cell.length_b   1.000
_cell.length_c   1.000
_cell.angle_alpha   90.00
_cell.angle_beta   90.00
_cell.angle_gamma   90.00
#
_symmetry.space_group_name_H-M   'P 1'
#
loop_
_entity.id
_entity.type
_entity.pdbx_description
1 polymer ?
#
loop_
_entity_poly.entity_id
_entity_poly.type
_entity_poly.pdbx_seq_one_letter_code
_entity_poly.pdbx_strand_id
1 'polypeptide(L)'
;MAQELKTSVPTERPQKKKSAARDWLDSVVFAVVAATLIRWLFFEAFTIPTPSMEGSLLVGDFLFVSKLHYGTRTPKTPLQVPLTHQTIWGTEIPSYTDLIQLPQLRLPGFSSVKNGDVVVFNVPLEHPGMIAKYGDVVQNLKPHPVDLRTNYIKRCIGIPGNQVEVRGALVFIDGKPMANPTGMQREWFIKTNS
;
A
#
# COMPACT_ATOMS: atom_id res chain seq x y z
N MET A 1 28.30 -48.65 55.03
CA MET A 1 27.63 -47.34 54.92
C MET A 1 28.28 -46.58 53.79
N ALA A 2 27.70 -46.61 52.59
CA ALA A 2 27.89 -45.66 51.49
C ALA A 2 26.95 -46.10 50.37
N GLN A 3 25.95 -45.28 50.09
CA GLN A 3 24.89 -45.52 49.12
C GLN A 3 25.44 -45.34 47.70
N GLU A 4 25.13 -46.26 46.80
CA GLU A 4 25.30 -46.02 45.37
C GLU A 4 24.36 -44.92 44.92
N LEU A 5 24.94 -43.81 44.45
CA LEU A 5 24.23 -42.69 43.84
C LEU A 5 23.70 -43.16 42.48
N LYS A 6 22.42 -43.56 42.42
CA LYS A 6 21.73 -43.83 41.16
C LYS A 6 21.59 -42.51 40.40
N THR A 7 22.45 -42.29 39.41
CA THR A 7 22.29 -41.25 38.39
C THR A 7 20.96 -41.49 37.68
N SER A 8 19.96 -40.65 37.94
CA SER A 8 18.70 -40.65 37.22
C SER A 8 18.98 -40.21 35.78
N VAL A 9 19.04 -41.19 34.87
CA VAL A 9 18.98 -40.94 33.43
C VAL A 9 17.73 -40.10 33.17
N PRO A 10 17.82 -38.91 32.53
CA PRO A 10 16.63 -38.15 32.22
C PRO A 10 15.83 -38.97 31.22
N THR A 11 14.64 -39.43 31.61
CA THR A 11 13.68 -40.06 30.71
C THR A 11 13.35 -39.08 29.60
N GLU A 12 13.96 -39.26 28.42
CA GLU A 12 13.57 -38.54 27.22
C GLU A 12 12.10 -38.87 26.93
N ARG A 13 11.24 -37.87 27.14
CA ARG A 13 9.82 -37.98 26.84
C ARG A 13 9.68 -38.28 25.34
N PRO A 14 8.91 -39.30 24.94
CA PRO A 14 8.77 -39.67 23.54
C PRO A 14 8.19 -38.48 22.78
N GLN A 15 9.02 -37.87 21.92
CA GLN A 15 8.64 -36.81 21.01
C GLN A 15 7.56 -37.39 20.08
N LYS A 16 6.29 -37.06 20.34
CA LYS A 16 5.20 -37.42 19.43
C LYS A 16 5.56 -36.83 18.06
N LYS A 17 5.84 -37.70 17.09
CA LYS A 17 6.06 -37.30 15.70
C LYS A 17 4.86 -36.46 15.27
N LYS A 18 5.10 -35.18 14.96
CA LYS A 18 4.08 -34.33 14.37
C LYS A 18 3.61 -35.01 13.07
N SER A 19 2.30 -34.96 12.81
CA SER A 19 1.77 -35.50 11.55
C SER A 19 2.42 -34.72 10.39
N ALA A 20 2.81 -35.41 9.31
CA ALA A 20 3.38 -34.75 8.12
C ALA A 20 2.48 -33.62 7.59
N ALA A 21 1.16 -33.76 7.74
CA ALA A 21 0.19 -32.70 7.41
C ALA A 21 0.31 -31.46 8.33
N ARG A 22 0.66 -31.66 9.60
CA ARG A 22 0.85 -30.58 10.57
C ARG A 22 2.15 -29.83 10.31
N ASP A 23 3.22 -30.54 9.93
CA ASP A 23 4.51 -29.92 9.59
C ASP A 23 4.41 -29.12 8.28
N TRP A 24 3.66 -29.63 7.30
CA TRP A 24 3.35 -28.89 6.09
C TRP A 24 2.51 -27.64 6.40
N LEU A 25 1.47 -27.76 7.23
CA LEU A 25 0.65 -26.61 7.64
C LEU A 25 1.47 -25.56 8.41
N ASP A 26 2.34 -25.99 9.32
CA ASP A 26 3.23 -25.10 10.11
C ASP A 26 4.15 -24.30 9.17
N SER A 27 4.70 -24.97 8.15
CA SER A 27 5.53 -24.33 7.12
C SER A 27 4.76 -23.30 6.29
N VAL A 28 3.51 -23.62 5.90
CA VAL A 28 2.65 -22.70 5.16
C VAL A 28 2.28 -21.48 6.02
N VAL A 29 1.90 -21.69 7.28
CA VAL A 29 1.59 -20.60 8.22
C VAL A 29 2.81 -19.71 8.41
N PHE A 30 3.98 -20.30 8.62
CA PHE A 30 5.23 -19.55 8.73
C PHE A 30 5.53 -18.72 7.47
N ALA A 31 5.37 -19.32 6.29
CA ALA A 31 5.58 -18.62 5.02
C ALA A 31 4.61 -17.44 4.84
N VAL A 32 3.33 -17.60 5.18
CA VAL A 32 2.33 -16.52 5.11
C VAL A 32 2.68 -15.39 6.07
N VAL A 33 3.10 -15.70 7.30
CA VAL A 33 3.51 -14.70 8.29
C VAL A 33 4.75 -13.94 7.81
N ALA A 34 5.78 -14.66 7.34
CA ALA A 34 7.00 -14.05 6.82
C ALA A 34 6.72 -13.17 5.59
N ALA A 35 5.93 -13.66 4.63
CA ALA A 35 5.52 -12.89 3.45
C ALA A 35 4.74 -11.62 3.83
N THR A 36 3.85 -11.70 4.83
CA THR A 36 3.10 -10.55 5.35
C THR A 36 4.03 -9.50 5.97
N LEU A 37 5.01 -9.92 6.78
CA LEU A 37 6.00 -9.01 7.37
C LEU A 37 6.89 -8.35 6.32
N ILE A 38 7.37 -9.11 5.32
CA ILE A 38 8.19 -8.58 4.24
C ILE A 38 7.40 -7.55 3.41
N ARG A 39 6.15 -7.87 3.06
CA ARG A 39 5.25 -6.96 2.33
C ARG A 39 4.99 -5.67 3.11
N TRP A 40 4.85 -5.77 4.43
CA TRP A 40 4.64 -4.60 5.27
C TRP A 40 5.89 -3.71 5.33
N LEU A 41 7.08 -4.28 5.52
CA LEU A 41 8.29 -3.48 5.77
C LEU A 41 8.97 -2.95 4.49
N PHE A 42 9.14 -3.78 3.46
CA PHE A 42 10.10 -3.49 2.40
C PHE A 42 9.47 -2.90 1.14
N PHE A 43 8.60 -3.67 0.48
CA PHE A 43 8.06 -3.35 -0.84
C PHE A 43 6.61 -3.75 -0.96
N GLU A 44 5.82 -2.91 -1.62
CA GLU A 44 4.49 -3.28 -2.07
C GLU A 44 4.49 -3.38 -3.59
N ALA A 45 4.01 -4.52 -4.09
CA ALA A 45 3.79 -4.73 -5.51
C ALA A 45 2.37 -4.24 -5.85
N PHE A 46 2.28 -3.27 -6.74
CA PHE A 46 1.01 -2.77 -7.29
C PHE A 46 0.90 -3.17 -8.75
N THR A 47 -0.30 -3.59 -9.15
CA THR A 47 -0.69 -3.67 -10.57
C THR A 47 -1.37 -2.37 -10.95
N ILE A 48 -1.22 -1.92 -12.20
CA ILE A 48 -1.92 -0.74 -12.71
C ILE A 48 -3.24 -1.18 -13.35
N PRO A 49 -4.40 -0.90 -12.74
CA PRO A 49 -5.69 -1.29 -13.30
C PRO A 49 -6.28 -0.24 -14.25
N THR A 50 -5.78 1.00 -14.22
CA THR A 50 -6.38 2.13 -14.94
C THR A 50 -5.43 2.77 -15.96
N PRO A 51 -5.96 3.25 -17.09
CA PRO A 51 -5.19 3.84 -18.18
C PRO A 51 -4.61 5.25 -17.89
N SER A 52 -4.82 5.80 -16.70
CA SER A 52 -4.49 7.20 -16.42
C SER A 52 -3.00 7.55 -16.55
N MET A 53 -2.11 6.55 -16.63
CA MET A 53 -0.67 6.71 -16.78
C MET A 53 -0.16 6.16 -18.12
N GLU A 54 -1.03 5.85 -19.10
CA GLU A 54 -0.71 5.09 -20.33
C GLU A 54 0.38 5.70 -21.24
N GLY A 55 0.78 6.96 -21.05
CA GLY A 55 1.96 7.54 -21.72
C GLY A 55 3.30 7.20 -21.05
N SER A 56 3.31 6.57 -19.87
CA SER A 56 4.54 6.23 -19.13
C SER A 56 4.50 4.83 -18.53
N LEU A 57 3.34 4.36 -18.09
CA LEU A 57 3.13 3.02 -17.56
C LEU A 57 1.83 2.46 -18.12
N LEU A 58 1.89 1.26 -18.67
CA LEU A 58 0.75 0.63 -19.34
C LEU A 58 -0.14 -0.09 -18.33
N VAL A 59 -1.40 -0.27 -18.70
CA VAL A 59 -2.33 -1.09 -17.92
C VAL A 59 -1.81 -2.53 -17.88
N GLY A 60 -1.72 -3.11 -16.68
CA GLY A 60 -1.14 -4.44 -16.47
C GLY A 60 0.32 -4.46 -16.02
N ASP A 61 1.03 -3.33 -16.06
CA ASP A 61 2.40 -3.25 -15.54
C ASP A 61 2.44 -3.44 -14.00
N PHE A 62 3.52 -4.06 -13.53
CA PHE A 62 3.79 -4.26 -12.11
C PHE A 62 4.81 -3.23 -11.60
N LEU A 63 4.46 -2.53 -10.53
CA LEU A 63 5.31 -1.54 -9.87
C LEU A 63 5.75 -2.04 -8.50
N PHE A 64 7.05 -1.99 -8.24
CA PHE A 64 7.59 -2.17 -6.90
C PHE A 64 7.78 -0.83 -6.23
N VAL A 65 6.97 -0.55 -5.21
CA VAL A 65 7.05 0.69 -4.44
C VAL A 65 7.85 0.46 -3.18
N SER A 66 8.98 1.15 -3.06
CA SER A 66 9.79 1.12 -1.85
C SER A 66 9.21 2.07 -0.80
N LYS A 67 8.59 1.51 0.25
CA LYS A 67 8.04 2.29 1.36
C LYS A 67 9.14 2.80 2.31
N LEU A 68 10.26 2.09 2.40
CA LEU A 68 11.39 2.43 3.27
C LEU A 68 12.02 3.78 2.92
N HIS A 69 12.20 4.08 1.63
CA HIS A 69 12.86 5.30 1.21
C HIS A 69 12.07 6.57 1.57
N TYR A 70 10.73 6.51 1.56
CA TYR A 70 9.87 7.67 1.77
C TYR A 70 9.23 7.75 3.16
N GLY A 71 9.62 6.84 4.07
CA GLY A 71 9.11 6.76 5.44
C GLY A 71 7.92 5.82 5.56
N THR A 72 8.20 4.61 6.03
CA THR A 72 7.19 3.56 6.28
C THR A 72 6.21 4.01 7.35
N ARG A 73 4.94 3.65 7.19
CA ARG A 73 3.89 3.86 8.18
C ARG A 73 3.67 2.56 8.93
N THR A 74 3.49 2.64 10.25
CA THR A 74 2.98 1.50 11.02
C THR A 74 1.53 1.22 10.61
N PRO A 75 1.07 -0.04 10.62
CA PRO A 75 -0.25 -0.45 10.20
C PRO A 75 -1.17 -0.08 11.35
N LYS A 76 -2.30 0.50 10.99
CA LYS A 76 -3.31 0.86 11.97
C LYS A 76 -4.12 -0.37 12.37
N THR A 77 -4.24 -1.33 11.47
CA THR A 77 -5.18 -2.45 11.58
C THR A 77 -4.42 -3.78 11.65
N PRO A 78 -3.97 -4.22 12.83
CA PRO A 78 -3.20 -5.46 12.97
C PRO A 78 -4.04 -6.72 12.68
N LEU A 79 -5.37 -6.63 12.88
CA LEU A 79 -6.30 -7.75 12.67
C LEU A 79 -6.93 -7.63 11.28
N GLN A 80 -6.16 -8.02 10.26
CA GLN A 80 -6.59 -8.11 8.88
C GLN A 80 -6.25 -9.48 8.31
N VAL A 81 -7.12 -9.99 7.42
CA VAL A 81 -6.82 -11.19 6.64
C VAL A 81 -5.59 -10.93 5.74
N PRO A 82 -4.53 -11.75 5.81
CA PRO A 82 -3.34 -11.54 5.00
C PRO A 82 -3.69 -11.61 3.50
N LEU A 83 -2.97 -10.82 2.68
CA LEU A 83 -3.11 -10.76 1.22
C LEU A 83 -4.41 -10.13 0.69
N THR A 84 -5.25 -9.58 1.56
CA THR A 84 -6.47 -8.86 1.18
C THR A 84 -6.29 -7.35 1.38
N HIS A 85 -7.16 -6.53 0.78
CA HIS A 85 -7.10 -5.07 0.89
C HIS A 85 -8.34 -4.52 1.62
N GLN A 86 -9.45 -4.30 0.93
CA GLN A 86 -10.69 -3.81 1.57
C GLN A 86 -11.65 -4.96 1.88
N THR A 87 -11.90 -5.81 0.90
CA THR A 87 -12.78 -6.98 1.01
C THR A 87 -12.02 -8.27 0.84
N ILE A 88 -12.59 -9.35 1.36
CA ILE A 88 -12.09 -10.70 1.10
C ILE A 88 -12.46 -11.07 -0.35
N TRP A 89 -11.50 -11.64 -1.09
CA TRP A 89 -11.69 -12.05 -2.48
C TRP A 89 -12.97 -12.89 -2.65
N GLY A 90 -13.86 -12.47 -3.56
CA GLY A 90 -15.10 -13.17 -3.86
C GLY A 90 -16.26 -12.92 -2.87
N THR A 91 -16.10 -12.03 -1.89
CA THR A 91 -17.18 -11.65 -0.96
C THR A 91 -17.25 -10.13 -0.78
N GLU A 92 -18.38 -9.61 -0.30
CA GLU A 92 -18.53 -8.21 0.11
C GLU A 92 -18.16 -7.96 1.58
N ILE A 93 -17.56 -8.96 2.24
CA ILE A 93 -17.23 -8.90 3.66
C ILE A 93 -15.93 -8.08 3.82
N PRO A 94 -15.88 -7.12 4.76
CA PRO A 94 -14.66 -6.37 5.05
C PRO A 94 -13.56 -7.33 5.50
N SER A 95 -12.35 -7.10 5.01
CA SER A 95 -11.18 -7.94 5.29
C SER A 95 -10.52 -7.67 6.64
N TYR A 96 -11.01 -6.66 7.36
CA TYR A 96 -10.43 -6.16 8.59
C TYR A 96 -11.49 -6.01 9.67
N THR A 97 -11.03 -5.95 10.91
CA THR A 97 -11.89 -5.78 12.08
C THR A 97 -11.50 -4.52 12.83
N ASP A 98 -12.49 -3.68 13.16
CA ASP A 98 -12.28 -2.39 13.85
C ASP A 98 -12.08 -2.49 15.36
N LEU A 99 -12.04 -3.72 15.92
CA LEU A 99 -11.94 -3.94 17.36
C LEU A 99 -10.63 -3.40 17.96
N ILE A 100 -9.53 -3.42 17.21
CA ILE A 100 -8.21 -3.00 17.68
C ILE A 100 -7.58 -2.11 16.61
N GLN A 101 -7.42 -0.83 16.91
CA GLN A 101 -6.72 0.13 16.05
C GLN A 101 -5.50 0.69 16.80
N LEU A 102 -4.32 0.55 16.19
CA LEU A 102 -3.05 1.03 16.76
C LEU A 102 -2.78 2.49 16.36
N PRO A 103 -2.06 3.27 17.18
CA PRO A 103 -1.60 4.59 16.78
C PRO A 103 -0.61 4.47 15.60
N GLN A 104 -0.91 5.19 14.51
CA GLN A 104 -0.06 5.17 13.33
C GLN A 104 1.07 6.19 13.46
N LEU A 105 2.30 5.70 13.46
CA LEU A 105 3.52 6.52 13.38
C LEU A 105 4.14 6.38 12.00
N ARG A 106 4.66 7.49 11.46
CA ARG A 106 5.46 7.50 10.24
C ARG A 106 6.92 7.53 10.63
N LEU A 107 7.67 6.52 10.21
CA LEU A 107 9.11 6.47 10.38
C LEU A 107 9.79 7.49 9.43
N PRO A 108 10.96 8.03 9.81
CA PRO A 108 11.68 8.95 8.95
C PRO A 108 12.05 8.27 7.63
N GLY A 109 11.84 8.99 6.52
CA GLY A 109 12.30 8.57 5.20
C GLY A 109 13.70 9.10 4.91
N PHE A 110 14.45 8.40 4.06
CA PHE A 110 15.79 8.79 3.62
C PHE A 110 15.77 9.67 2.36
N SER A 111 14.68 9.64 1.60
CA SER A 111 14.50 10.40 0.35
C SER A 111 13.23 11.25 0.36
N SER A 112 13.29 12.36 -0.35
CA SER A 112 12.13 13.23 -0.64
C SER A 112 11.66 13.05 -2.09
N VAL A 113 10.38 13.29 -2.32
CA VAL A 113 9.78 13.30 -3.66
C VAL A 113 10.31 14.50 -4.45
N LYS A 114 10.60 14.30 -5.74
CA LYS A 114 11.03 15.35 -6.66
C LYS A 114 9.98 15.55 -7.75
N ASN A 115 10.03 16.72 -8.42
CA ASN A 115 9.22 16.96 -9.61
C ASN A 115 9.52 15.90 -10.68
N GLY A 116 8.48 15.34 -11.26
CA GLY A 116 8.56 14.28 -12.26
C GLY A 116 8.50 12.85 -11.70
N ASP A 117 8.68 12.64 -10.40
CA ASP A 117 8.64 11.28 -9.82
C ASP A 117 7.25 10.65 -9.93
N VAL A 118 7.20 9.34 -10.15
CA VAL A 118 5.96 8.56 -10.03
C VAL A 118 5.75 8.22 -8.55
N VAL A 119 4.62 8.66 -8.00
CA VAL A 119 4.30 8.50 -6.58
C VAL A 119 3.00 7.72 -6.41
N VAL A 120 2.99 6.92 -5.33
CA VAL A 120 1.79 6.23 -4.86
C VAL A 120 1.34 6.87 -3.56
N PHE A 121 0.07 7.27 -3.49
CA PHE A 121 -0.50 7.92 -2.31
C PHE A 121 -1.94 7.48 -2.08
N ASN A 122 -2.40 7.60 -0.84
CA ASN A 122 -3.79 7.32 -0.50
C ASN A 122 -4.71 8.43 -1.00
N VAL A 123 -5.85 8.05 -1.55
CA VAL A 123 -6.87 9.00 -2.02
C VAL A 123 -7.28 9.95 -0.88
N PRO A 124 -7.20 11.29 -1.09
CA PRO A 124 -7.48 12.25 -0.03
C PRO A 124 -8.97 12.32 0.33
N LEU A 125 -9.87 11.98 -0.60
CA LEU A 125 -11.32 11.95 -0.35
C LEU A 125 -11.70 10.94 0.74
N GLU A 126 -10.96 9.84 0.89
CA GLU A 126 -11.18 8.84 1.95
C GLU A 126 -10.66 9.27 3.33
N HIS A 127 -10.15 10.50 3.46
CA HIS A 127 -9.74 11.07 4.73
C HIS A 127 -10.98 11.51 5.55
N PRO A 128 -11.07 11.22 6.87
CA PRO A 128 -12.24 11.55 7.69
C PRO A 128 -12.72 13.00 7.57
N GLY A 129 -11.79 13.97 7.51
CA GLY A 129 -12.14 15.38 7.33
C GLY A 129 -12.71 15.72 5.94
N MET A 130 -12.32 14.98 4.90
CA MET A 130 -12.87 15.16 3.55
C MET A 130 -14.22 14.44 3.39
N ILE A 131 -14.37 13.27 4.00
CA ILE A 131 -15.65 12.55 4.06
C ILE A 131 -16.71 13.42 4.75
N ALA A 132 -16.36 14.06 5.88
CA ALA A 132 -17.27 14.97 6.58
C ALA A 132 -17.70 16.18 5.73
N LYS A 133 -16.91 16.57 4.73
CA LYS A 133 -17.16 17.76 3.89
C LYS A 133 -17.82 17.44 2.54
N TYR A 134 -17.56 16.26 1.97
CA TYR A 134 -17.95 15.90 0.61
C TYR A 134 -18.74 14.58 0.52
N GLY A 135 -19.01 13.91 1.64
CA GLY A 135 -19.69 12.61 1.66
C GLY A 135 -21.16 12.66 1.22
N ASP A 136 -21.77 13.85 1.23
CA ASP A 136 -23.10 14.14 0.71
C ASP A 136 -23.12 14.27 -0.83
N VAL A 137 -22.02 14.76 -1.43
CA VAL A 137 -21.88 14.94 -2.88
C VAL A 137 -21.35 13.67 -3.56
N VAL A 138 -20.40 12.98 -2.92
CA VAL A 138 -19.74 11.79 -3.49
C VAL A 138 -20.42 10.53 -2.95
N GLN A 139 -21.26 9.93 -3.79
CA GLN A 139 -21.94 8.68 -3.46
C GLN A 139 -20.93 7.53 -3.23
N ASN A 140 -21.23 6.66 -2.25
CA ASN A 140 -20.42 5.48 -1.88
C ASN A 140 -19.04 5.76 -1.29
N LEU A 141 -18.78 6.96 -0.78
CA LEU A 141 -17.53 7.26 -0.09
C LEU A 141 -17.50 6.58 1.29
N LYS A 142 -16.73 5.50 1.43
CA LYS A 142 -16.59 4.74 2.67
C LYS A 142 -15.32 5.13 3.43
N PRO A 143 -15.37 5.28 4.77
CA PRO A 143 -14.17 5.50 5.57
C PRO A 143 -13.36 4.21 5.68
N HIS A 144 -12.10 4.26 5.24
CA HIS A 144 -11.14 3.16 5.46
C HIS A 144 -10.00 3.60 6.38
N PRO A 145 -9.47 2.68 7.20
CA PRO A 145 -8.18 2.84 7.86
C PRO A 145 -7.09 3.24 6.86
N VAL A 146 -6.10 4.03 7.31
CA VAL A 146 -5.11 4.65 6.42
C VAL A 146 -4.30 3.63 5.61
N ASP A 147 -4.06 2.45 6.19
CA ASP A 147 -3.41 1.29 5.59
C ASP A 147 -4.25 0.58 4.53
N LEU A 148 -5.58 0.75 4.54
CA LEU A 148 -6.54 0.09 3.65
C LEU A 148 -7.24 1.06 2.69
N ARG A 149 -6.80 2.32 2.67
CA ARG A 149 -7.29 3.31 1.73
C ARG A 149 -6.87 3.00 0.31
N THR A 150 -7.70 3.40 -0.63
CA THR A 150 -7.42 3.26 -2.05
C THR A 150 -6.13 4.00 -2.40
N ASN A 151 -5.23 3.33 -3.12
CA ASN A 151 -3.94 3.87 -3.55
C ASN A 151 -4.02 4.35 -5.00
N TYR A 152 -3.59 5.59 -5.26
CA TYR A 152 -3.51 6.16 -6.60
C TYR A 152 -2.05 6.35 -6.99
N ILE A 153 -1.76 6.09 -8.26
CA ILE A 153 -0.44 6.23 -8.86
C ILE A 153 -0.50 7.42 -9.82
N LYS A 154 0.29 8.46 -9.56
CA LYS A 154 0.36 9.66 -10.40
C LYS A 154 1.79 10.18 -10.48
N ARG A 155 2.04 11.06 -11.44
CA ARG A 155 3.29 11.82 -11.53
C ARG A 155 3.23 13.06 -10.64
N CYS A 156 4.23 13.26 -9.79
CA CYS A 156 4.37 14.45 -8.98
C CYS A 156 4.80 15.63 -9.85
N ILE A 157 3.91 16.60 -10.05
CA ILE A 157 4.21 17.78 -10.86
C ILE A 157 4.84 18.89 -10.02
N GLY A 158 4.29 19.19 -8.85
CA GLY A 158 4.78 20.22 -7.94
C GLY A 158 5.12 19.66 -6.57
N ILE A 159 6.20 20.17 -5.99
CA ILE A 159 6.57 19.94 -4.58
C ILE A 159 6.35 21.23 -3.77
N PRO A 160 6.29 21.17 -2.43
CA PRO A 160 6.08 22.36 -1.60
C PRO A 160 7.05 23.49 -1.95
N GLY A 161 6.51 24.68 -2.16
CA GLY A 161 7.27 25.87 -2.57
C GLY A 161 7.23 26.16 -4.07
N ASN A 162 6.82 25.22 -4.93
CA ASN A 162 6.68 25.50 -6.35
C ASN A 162 5.38 26.26 -6.68
N GLN A 163 5.47 27.14 -7.67
CA GLN A 163 4.33 27.66 -8.40
C GLN A 163 4.10 26.79 -9.65
N VAL A 164 2.97 26.10 -9.71
CA VAL A 164 2.58 25.27 -10.86
C VAL A 164 1.51 25.97 -11.67
N GLU A 165 1.75 26.13 -12.96
CA GLU A 165 0.80 26.75 -13.89
C GLU A 165 0.59 25.88 -15.13
N VAL A 166 -0.63 25.86 -15.65
CA VAL A 166 -0.95 25.19 -16.91
C VAL A 166 -1.37 26.26 -17.92
N ARG A 167 -0.57 26.45 -18.97
CA ARG A 167 -0.84 27.42 -20.04
C ARG A 167 -0.88 26.68 -21.38
N GLY A 168 -2.03 26.70 -22.06
CA GLY A 168 -2.18 26.05 -23.36
C GLY A 168 -1.83 24.56 -23.36
N ALA A 169 -2.27 23.82 -22.34
CA ALA A 169 -1.95 22.40 -22.10
C ALA A 169 -0.45 22.08 -21.88
N LEU A 170 0.37 23.10 -21.58
CA LEU A 170 1.75 22.93 -21.13
C LEU A 170 1.88 23.28 -19.65
N VAL A 171 2.67 22.50 -18.92
CA VAL A 171 2.93 22.70 -17.49
C VAL A 171 4.17 23.55 -17.31
N PHE A 172 4.08 24.56 -16.45
CA PHE A 172 5.18 25.41 -16.02
C PHE A 172 5.39 25.24 -14.52
N ILE A 173 6.64 25.10 -14.09
CA ILE A 173 7.06 25.14 -12.69
C ILE A 173 7.96 26.37 -12.51
N ASP A 174 7.58 27.27 -11.61
CA ASP A 174 8.35 28.48 -11.29
C ASP A 174 8.69 29.29 -12.56
N GLY A 175 7.72 29.39 -13.47
CA GLY A 175 7.83 30.07 -14.76
C GLY A 175 8.60 29.30 -15.86
N LYS A 176 9.24 28.18 -15.54
CA LYS A 176 9.97 27.35 -16.51
C LYS A 176 9.08 26.22 -17.06
N PRO A 177 9.05 25.98 -18.38
CA PRO A 177 8.28 24.88 -18.94
C PRO A 177 8.85 23.52 -18.48
N MET A 178 7.97 22.63 -18.03
CA MET A 178 8.32 21.23 -17.77
C MET A 178 8.46 20.48 -19.10
N ALA A 179 9.41 19.54 -19.17
CA ALA A 179 9.50 18.63 -20.29
C ALA A 179 8.22 17.79 -20.42
N ASN A 180 7.61 17.80 -21.60
CA ASN A 180 6.43 16.98 -21.88
C ASN A 180 6.81 15.50 -21.85
N PRO A 181 6.06 14.63 -21.15
CA PRO A 181 6.25 13.19 -21.25
C PRO A 181 6.04 12.70 -22.68
N THR A 182 6.82 11.70 -23.07
CA THR A 182 6.63 10.97 -24.33
C THR A 182 5.21 10.43 -24.40
N GLY A 183 4.51 10.62 -25.52
CA GLY A 183 3.14 10.15 -25.68
C GLY A 183 2.06 10.96 -24.93
N MET A 184 2.33 12.22 -24.58
CA MET A 184 1.32 13.13 -24.03
C MET A 184 0.06 13.18 -24.92
N GLN A 185 -1.09 12.78 -24.36
CA GLN A 185 -2.39 12.90 -25.00
C GLN A 185 -3.03 14.25 -24.66
N ARG A 186 -3.78 14.83 -25.61
CA ARG A 186 -4.53 16.07 -25.43
C ARG A 186 -5.98 15.81 -25.85
N GLU A 187 -6.91 16.16 -24.97
CA GLU A 187 -8.33 16.18 -25.29
C GLU A 187 -8.71 17.57 -25.82
N TRP A 188 -9.40 17.59 -26.96
CA TRP A 188 -9.87 18.83 -27.58
C TRP A 188 -11.39 18.82 -27.64
N PHE A 189 -12.02 19.79 -26.98
CA PHE A 189 -13.46 20.03 -27.12
C PHE A 189 -13.68 20.92 -28.34
N ILE A 190 -14.05 20.32 -29.47
CA ILE A 190 -14.40 21.05 -30.68
C ILE A 190 -15.91 21.31 -30.65
N LYS A 191 -16.30 22.57 -30.50
CA LYS A 191 -17.69 23.00 -30.69
C LYS A 191 -17.81 23.59 -32.09
N THR A 192 -18.52 22.92 -32.98
CA THR A 192 -18.89 23.48 -34.29
C THR A 192 -20.13 24.34 -34.12
N ASN A 193 -20.15 25.49 -34.79
CA ASN A 193 -21.34 26.31 -34.90
C ASN A 193 -22.17 25.70 -36.05
N SER A 194 -23.28 25.04 -35.73
CA SER A 194 -24.31 24.75 -36.74
C SER A 194 -25.16 25.98 -36.98
#